data_AF-A0A2J6HK77-F1
#
_entry.id   AF-A0A2J6HK77-F1
#
_cell.length_a   1.000
_cell.length_b   1.000
_cell.length_c   1.000
_cell.angle_alpha   90.00
_cell.angle_beta   90.00
_cell.angle_gamma   90.00
#
_symmetry.space_group_name_H-M   'P 1'
#
loop_
_entity.id
_entity.type
_entity.pdbx_description
1 polymer ?
#
loop_
_entity_poly.entity_id
_entity_poly.type
_entity_poly.pdbx_seq_one_letter_code
_entity_poly.pdbx_strand_id
1 'polypeptide(L)' 'EEILPSDKFIRIHKSYLISIDKIESIERNRIKIAGERLPIGNSYRRQFYQIIENRQAN' A
#
# COMPACT_ATOMS: atom_id res chain seq x y z
N GLU A 1 -15.41 3.83 15.48
CA GLU A 1 -14.27 3.87 14.54
C GLU A 1 -14.74 3.33 13.20
N GLU A 2 -14.67 4.14 12.14
CA GLU A 2 -15.02 3.68 10.80
C GLU A 2 -13.94 2.73 10.31
N ILE A 3 -14.27 1.44 10.28
CA ILE A 3 -13.39 0.39 9.77
C ILE A 3 -13.36 0.58 8.26
N LEU A 4 -12.29 1.20 7.76
CA LEU A 4 -12.07 1.29 6.31
C LEU A 4 -12.01 -0.13 5.73
N PRO A 5 -12.63 -0.36 4.56
CA PRO A 5 -12.64 -1.66 3.92
C PRO A 5 -11.20 -2.18 3.75
N SER A 6 -10.88 -3.27 4.46
CA SER A 6 -9.52 -3.84 4.52
C SER A 6 -9.05 -4.41 3.17
N ASP A 7 -9.99 -4.62 2.25
CA ASP A 7 -9.80 -5.02 0.86
C ASP A 7 -9.34 -3.86 -0.05
N LYS A 8 -9.58 -2.61 0.36
CA LYS A 8 -9.27 -1.41 -0.46
C LYS A 8 -8.12 -0.58 0.08
N PHE A 9 -7.83 -0.71 1.37
CA PHE A 9 -6.83 0.09 2.05
C PHE A 9 -5.74 -0.78 2.65
N ILE A 10 -4.49 -0.34 2.48
CA ILE A 10 -3.32 -0.99 3.02
C ILE A 10 -2.48 -0.03 3.84
N ARG A 11 -1.97 -0.51 4.97
CA ARG A 11 -1.04 0.25 5.80
C ARG A 11 0.38 0.04 5.27
N ILE A 12 1.03 1.13 4.86
CA ILE A 12 2.42 1.11 4.37
C ILE A 12 3.41 1.62 5.40
N HIS A 13 2.94 2.32 6.44
CA HIS A 13 3.77 2.88 7.50
C HIS A 13 2.94 3.05 8.79
N LYS A 14 3.60 3.32 9.92
CA LYS A 14 2.88 3.63 11.18
C LYS A 14 1.94 4.83 11.06
N SER A 15 2.27 5.76 10.15
CA SER A 15 1.54 7.01 9.93
C SER A 15 0.66 7.00 8.67
N TYR A 16 0.75 5.98 7.81
CA TYR A 16 0.14 6.02 6.48
C TYR A 16 -0.68 4.77 6.18
N LEU A 17 -1.93 5.03 5.80
CA LEU A 17 -2.87 4.07 5.21
C LEU A 17 -3.22 4.60 3.82
N ILE A 18 -3.08 3.77 2.79
CA ILE A 18 -3.26 4.18 1.40
C ILE A 18 -4.22 3.26 0.67
N SER A 19 -4.94 3.80 -0.31
CA SER A 19 -5.83 3.00 -1.15
C SER A 19 -5.02 2.27 -2.22
N ILE A 20 -5.24 0.96 -2.35
CA ILE A 20 -4.52 0.10 -3.32
C ILE A 20 -4.86 0.51 -4.75
N ASP A 21 -6.13 0.83 -5.02
CA ASP A 21 -6.63 1.21 -6.36
C ASP A 21 -6.12 2.57 -6.84
N LYS A 22 -5.49 3.35 -5.95
CA LYS A 22 -4.94 4.67 -6.25
C LYS A 22 -3.42 4.68 -6.43
N ILE A 23 -2.77 3.52 -6.30
CA ILE A 23 -1.34 3.40 -6.53
C ILE A 23 -1.06 3.58 -8.02
N GLU A 24 -0.25 4.59 -8.36
CA GLU A 24 0.17 4.85 -9.74
C GLU A 24 1.35 3.97 -10.13
N SER A 25 2.33 3.79 -9.23
CA SER A 25 3.49 2.94 -9.45
C SER A 25 4.12 2.49 -8.13
N ILE A 26 4.68 1.29 -8.12
CA ILE A 26 5.41 0.73 -6.98
C ILE A 26 6.90 0.71 -7.32
N GLU A 27 7.71 1.38 -6.51
CA GLU A 27 9.16 1.31 -6.54
C GLU A 27 9.65 0.46 -5.36
N ARG A 28 10.91 0.02 -5.39
CA ARG A 28 11.48 -0.97 -4.44
C ARG A 28 11.18 -0.69 -2.96
N ASN A 29 11.18 0.58 -2.53
CA ASN A 29 10.91 1.01 -1.16
C ASN A 29 9.91 2.18 -1.06
N ARG A 30 9.25 2.55 -2.16
CA ARG A 30 8.36 3.71 -2.23
C ARG A 30 7.17 3.41 -3.13
N ILE A 31 6.05 4.05 -2.87
CA ILE A 31 4.92 4.07 -3.80
C ILE A 31 4.71 5.47 -4.31
N LYS A 32 4.21 5.58 -5.54
CA LYS A 32 3.67 6.82 -6.08
C LYS A 32 2.14 6.77 -6.03
N ILE A 33 1.53 7.77 -5.41
CA ILE A 33 0.08 7.89 -5.24
C ILE A 33 -0.31 9.36 -5.24
N ALA A 34 -1.33 9.71 -6.04
CA ALA A 34 -1.83 11.08 -6.17
C ALA A 34 -0.70 12.10 -6.46
N GLY A 35 0.27 11.74 -7.30
CA GLY A 35 1.44 12.58 -7.59
C GLY A 35 2.52 12.64 -6.51
N GLU A 36 2.29 12.10 -5.31
CA GLU A 36 3.27 12.07 -4.21
C GLU A 36 4.01 10.73 -4.11
N ARG A 37 5.20 10.76 -3.50
CA ARG A 37 6.00 9.56 -3.23
C ARG A 37 6.05 9.26 -1.73
N LEU A 38 5.45 8.15 -1.31
CA LEU A 38 5.43 7.74 0.08
C LEU A 38 6.39 6.56 0.35
N PRO A 39 7.19 6.60 1.43
CA PRO A 39 8.06 5.49 1.80
C PRO A 39 7.26 4.34 2.40
N ILE A 40 7.65 3.12 2.05
CA ILE A 40 7.12 1.90 2.66
C ILE A 40 7.99 1.58 3.88
N GLY A 41 7.37 1.53 5.06
CA GLY A 41 8.05 1.14 6.29
C GLY A 41 8.52 -0.30 6.23
N ASN A 42 9.74 -0.56 6.71
CA ASN A 42 10.36 -1.89 6.67
C ASN A 42 9.46 -3.00 7.27
N SER A 43 8.78 -2.70 8.39
CA SER A 43 7.87 -3.64 9.05
C SER A 43 6.62 -3.98 8.21
N TYR A 44 6.19 -3.07 7.35
CA TYR A 44 5.00 -3.22 6.49
C TYR A 44 5.34 -3.72 5.09
N ARG A 45 6.61 -3.63 4.67
CA ARG A 45 7.05 -3.93 3.31
C ARG A 45 6.68 -5.35 2.87
N ARG A 46 6.91 -6.35 3.72
CA ARG A 46 6.60 -7.76 3.42
C ARG A 46 5.09 -7.96 3.18
N GLN A 47 4.28 -7.46 4.10
CA GLN A 47 2.81 -7.55 4.02
C GLN A 47 2.29 -6.80 2.79
N PHE A 48 2.85 -5.63 2.49
CA PHE A 48 2.51 -4.83 1.31
C PHE A 48 2.69 -5.64 0.02
N TYR A 49 3.89 -6.18 -0.23
CA TYR A 49 4.15 -6.94 -1.44
C TYR A 49 3.30 -8.21 -1.55
N GLN A 50 3.07 -8.92 -0.44
CA GLN A 50 2.18 -10.10 -0.45
C GLN A 50 0.75 -9.75 -0.89
N ILE A 51 0.19 -8.63 -0.42
CA ILE A 51 -1.16 -8.21 -0.80
C ILE A 51 -1.21 -7.81 -2.28
N ILE A 52 -0.18 -7.10 -2.76
CA ILE A 52 -0.09 -6.69 -4.18
C ILE A 52 0.04 -7.92 -5.09
N GLU A 53 0.91 -8.88 -4.76
CA GLU A 53 1.09 -10.12 -5.53
C GLU A 53 -0.20 -10.94 -5.61
N ASN A 54 -0.89 -11.13 -4.47
CA ASN A 54 -2.16 -11.86 -4.43
C ASN A 54 -3.28 -11.19 -5.27
N ARG A 55 -3.22 -9.87 -5.45
CA ARG A 55 -4.19 -9.11 -6.25
C ARG A 55 -3.89 -9.16 -7.75
N GLN A 56 -2.63 -9.37 -8.14
CA GLN A 56 -2.22 -9.54 -9.56
C GLN A 56 -2.42 -10.99 -10.05
N ALA A 57 -2.50 -11.95 -9.14
CA ALA A 57 -2.67 -13.38 -9.46
C ALA A 57 -4.15 -13.81 -9.65
N ASN A 58 -5.10 -12.90 -9.48
CA ASN A 58 -6.53 -13.07 -9.74
C ASN A 58 -6.98 -12.19 -10.91
#